data_AF-A0A2T0TJR0-F1
#
_entry.id   AF-A0A2T0TJR0-F1
#
_cell.length_a   1.000
_cell.length_b   1.000
_cell.length_c   1.000
_cell.angle_alpha   90.00
_cell.angle_beta   90.00
_cell.angle_gamma   90.00
#
_symmetry.space_group_name_H-M   'P 1'
#
loop_
_entity.id
_entity.type
_entity.pdbx_description
1 polymer ?
#
loop_
_entity_poly.entity_id
_entity_poly.type
_entity_poly.pdbx_seq_one_letter_code
_entity_poly.pdbx_strand_id
1 'polypeptide(L)'
;MRWQASQPSDPEQTGIIRTNQFSDPEQTQKVRPVGFPTGPQQFGPQQTPPPWGEQSPPRGMPGMHGPEVFDSGSGKSPKVAVYVLIGVLAFVVIGGGVFWFGLNGGMGDTTTAASSTAASSSATPPGPPANLAAVPEPPGKANAKNGEYTLAKAKDAKILSDKDVKALEAAGVDKIYDKSSTDSGLAYAVAVYVAKDADSAKKLSSTLVDNQVAAGMSTVEQIDVPESVSLMKLAVSDQFMYRGIYTSGPVTVRVATAGPSTIPDQDVAKKFNEFVQKVLGTVRVG
;
A
#
# COMPACT_ATOMS: atom_id res chain seq x y z
N MET A 1 -47.24 -35.52 -39.66
CA MET A 1 -48.01 -35.13 -38.46
C MET A 1 -47.14 -34.17 -37.64
N ARG A 2 -47.70 -33.03 -37.21
CA ARG A 2 -46.98 -32.03 -36.40
C ARG A 2 -47.07 -32.41 -34.93
N TRP A 3 -45.95 -32.39 -34.22
CA TRP A 3 -45.92 -32.39 -32.76
C TRP A 3 -45.39 -31.03 -32.29
N GLN A 4 -46.19 -30.32 -31.50
CA GLN A 4 -45.79 -29.09 -30.82
C GLN A 4 -45.05 -29.45 -29.55
N ALA A 5 -43.92 -28.80 -29.29
CA ALA A 5 -43.27 -28.83 -27.99
C ALA A 5 -43.77 -27.64 -27.16
N SER A 6 -44.34 -27.91 -25.99
CA SER A 6 -44.79 -26.88 -25.05
C SER A 6 -43.59 -26.29 -24.31
N GLN A 7 -43.45 -24.96 -24.31
CA GLN A 7 -42.53 -24.26 -23.41
C GLN A 7 -43.11 -24.23 -21.98
N PRO A 8 -42.35 -24.59 -20.94
CA PRO A 8 -42.66 -24.17 -19.58
C PRO A 8 -42.34 -22.68 -19.41
N SER A 9 -43.24 -21.96 -18.73
CA SER A 9 -43.20 -20.51 -18.53
C SER A 9 -42.31 -20.08 -17.37
N ASP A 10 -41.57 -18.98 -17.58
CA ASP A 10 -40.75 -18.25 -16.61
C ASP A 10 -41.62 -17.36 -15.69
N PRO A 11 -41.59 -17.52 -14.34
CA PRO A 11 -42.51 -16.83 -13.44
C PRO A 11 -41.90 -15.70 -12.56
N GLU A 12 -40.71 -15.17 -12.81
CA GLU A 12 -40.16 -14.03 -12.02
C GLU A 12 -39.82 -12.75 -12.82
N GLN A 13 -40.69 -12.39 -13.77
CA GLN A 13 -40.64 -11.08 -14.45
C GLN A 13 -41.37 -9.98 -13.66
N THR A 14 -40.82 -9.53 -12.53
CA THR A 14 -41.34 -8.38 -11.78
C THR A 14 -40.91 -7.04 -12.41
N GLY A 15 -41.81 -6.47 -13.21
CA GLY A 15 -41.59 -5.19 -13.88
C GLY A 15 -42.21 -3.98 -13.17
N ILE A 16 -41.62 -2.81 -13.49
CA ILE A 16 -42.25 -1.48 -13.52
C ILE A 16 -42.61 -0.81 -12.17
N ILE A 17 -41.82 0.20 -11.79
CA ILE A 17 -42.33 1.58 -11.73
C ILE A 17 -41.35 2.50 -12.48
N ARG A 18 -41.78 3.04 -13.62
CA ARG A 18 -41.26 4.31 -14.17
C ARG A 18 -42.32 5.38 -13.91
N THR A 19 -41.94 6.45 -13.22
CA THR A 19 -42.70 7.70 -13.24
C THR A 19 -41.74 8.82 -13.65
N ASN A 20 -42.09 9.52 -14.72
CA ASN A 20 -41.30 10.59 -15.30
C ASN A 20 -41.49 11.93 -14.56
N GLN A 21 -40.56 12.86 -14.83
CA GLN A 21 -40.75 14.33 -14.91
C GLN A 21 -41.29 15.07 -13.67
N PHE A 22 -40.47 15.96 -13.12
CA PHE A 22 -40.58 17.44 -13.25
C PHE A 22 -39.15 17.99 -12.99
N SER A 23 -38.47 18.57 -13.97
CA SER A 23 -38.56 19.98 -14.40
C SER A 23 -38.08 20.99 -13.34
N ASP A 24 -36.81 21.39 -13.40
CA ASP A 24 -36.45 22.82 -13.35
C ASP A 24 -35.02 23.10 -13.90
N PRO A 25 -34.87 23.82 -15.03
CA PRO A 25 -33.62 24.46 -15.42
C PRO A 25 -33.55 25.91 -14.90
N GLU A 26 -32.34 26.39 -14.62
CA GLU A 26 -32.01 27.77 -14.18
C GLU A 26 -32.22 28.12 -12.69
N GLN A 27 -31.16 27.90 -11.88
CA GLN A 27 -30.77 28.90 -10.87
C GLN A 27 -29.35 29.41 -11.09
N THR A 28 -29.24 30.46 -11.90
CA THR A 28 -28.07 31.32 -11.93
C THR A 28 -28.02 32.19 -10.67
N GLN A 29 -27.33 31.75 -9.61
CA GLN A 29 -27.12 32.60 -8.44
C GLN A 29 -25.99 33.61 -8.68
N LYS A 30 -26.32 34.71 -9.37
CA LYS A 30 -25.48 35.92 -9.43
C LYS A 30 -25.43 36.60 -8.05
N VAL A 31 -24.38 36.33 -7.28
CA VAL A 31 -24.04 37.16 -6.11
C VAL A 31 -23.07 38.28 -6.54
N ARG A 32 -23.33 39.50 -6.08
CA ARG A 32 -22.72 40.73 -6.59
C ARG A 32 -21.35 41.00 -5.96
N PRO A 33 -20.39 41.61 -6.67
CA PRO A 33 -19.21 42.20 -6.04
C PRO A 33 -19.65 43.40 -5.18
N VAL A 34 -19.27 43.41 -3.90
CA VAL A 34 -19.41 44.58 -3.02
C VAL A 34 -18.07 45.31 -2.97
N GLY A 35 -18.11 46.63 -3.19
CA GLY A 35 -16.92 47.43 -3.43
C GLY A 35 -16.11 47.83 -2.20
N PHE A 36 -14.93 48.37 -2.49
CA PHE A 36 -13.97 48.96 -1.57
C PHE A 36 -14.56 50.08 -0.70
N PRO A 37 -14.01 50.26 0.51
CA PRO A 37 -13.55 51.58 0.92
C PRO A 37 -12.02 51.64 1.01
N THR A 38 -11.45 52.68 0.41
CA THR A 38 -10.03 53.06 0.51
C THR A 38 -9.68 53.55 1.91
N GLY A 39 -8.78 52.86 2.61
CA GLY A 39 -8.13 53.36 3.83
C GLY A 39 -6.93 54.26 3.49
N PRO A 40 -6.70 55.37 4.23
CA PRO A 40 -5.61 56.30 3.94
C PRO A 40 -4.22 55.73 4.28
N GLN A 41 -3.22 56.19 3.53
CA GLN A 41 -1.80 55.90 3.77
C GLN A 41 -1.35 56.48 5.12
N GLN A 42 -0.49 55.76 5.85
CA GLN A 42 0.29 56.35 6.93
C GLN A 42 1.76 55.94 6.79
N PHE A 43 2.59 56.93 6.45
CA PHE A 43 4.03 56.79 6.32
C PHE A 43 4.67 56.69 7.71
N GLY A 44 5.43 55.62 7.96
CA GLY A 44 6.28 55.46 9.15
C GLY A 44 7.75 55.75 8.82
N PRO A 45 8.51 56.47 9.66
CA PRO A 45 9.86 56.89 9.32
C PRO A 45 10.92 55.78 9.44
N GLN A 46 11.71 55.69 8.36
CA GLN A 46 13.10 55.24 8.26
C GLN A 46 13.86 55.10 9.60
N GLN A 47 14.15 53.86 10.01
CA GLN A 47 15.16 53.55 11.04
C GLN A 47 16.48 53.15 10.38
N THR A 48 17.55 53.86 10.73
CA THR A 48 18.93 53.61 10.30
C THR A 48 19.56 52.45 11.06
N PRO A 49 20.39 51.59 10.42
CA PRO A 49 21.13 50.54 11.12
C PRO A 49 22.26 51.11 12.00
N PRO A 50 22.58 50.49 13.15
CA PRO A 50 23.71 50.89 13.99
C PRO A 50 25.07 50.46 13.39
N PRO A 51 26.08 51.35 13.32
CA PRO A 51 27.36 51.06 12.66
C PRO A 51 28.51 50.81 13.66
N TRP A 52 28.76 49.56 14.06
CA TRP A 52 29.97 49.20 14.82
C TRP A 52 30.45 47.77 14.51
N GLY A 53 31.70 47.61 14.06
CA GLY A 53 32.39 46.31 14.19
C GLY A 53 33.19 45.74 13.01
N GLU A 54 33.76 46.53 12.10
CA GLU A 54 34.92 46.01 11.33
C GLU A 54 36.15 45.90 12.24
N GLN A 55 36.59 44.67 12.54
CA GLN A 55 37.95 44.43 13.06
C GLN A 55 38.59 43.23 12.34
N SER A 56 39.64 43.53 11.58
CA SER A 56 40.52 42.56 10.93
C SER A 56 41.39 41.80 11.96
N PRO A 57 41.81 40.56 11.67
CA PRO A 57 42.47 39.70 12.65
C PRO A 57 43.96 40.03 12.87
N PRO A 58 44.48 39.93 14.11
CA PRO A 58 45.92 39.93 14.36
C PRO A 58 46.56 38.58 13.94
N ARG A 59 47.80 38.69 13.44
CA ARG A 59 48.54 37.65 12.74
C ARG A 59 49.58 36.99 13.65
N GLY A 60 49.38 35.71 13.98
CA GLY A 60 50.45 34.76 14.31
C GLY A 60 50.96 34.71 15.76
N MET A 61 50.80 33.53 16.37
CA MET A 61 51.82 32.87 17.19
C MET A 61 51.69 31.34 16.96
N PRO A 62 52.77 30.55 17.01
CA PRO A 62 52.77 29.17 16.51
C PRO A 62 52.73 28.08 17.60
N GLY A 63 52.20 26.92 17.23
CA GLY A 63 52.70 25.63 17.74
C GLY A 63 52.11 25.09 19.05
N MET A 64 50.92 24.49 18.98
CA MET A 64 50.57 23.32 19.79
C MET A 64 49.83 22.30 18.92
N HIS A 65 50.59 21.43 18.25
CA HIS A 65 50.05 20.30 17.48
C HIS A 65 49.73 19.14 18.42
N GLY A 66 48.45 18.99 18.79
CA GLY A 66 47.92 17.74 19.34
C GLY A 66 47.55 16.78 18.20
N PRO A 67 47.77 15.45 18.33
CA PRO A 67 47.42 14.46 17.30
C PRO A 67 45.93 14.12 17.32
N GLU A 68 45.08 15.11 17.05
CA GLU A 68 43.64 14.90 16.85
C GLU A 68 43.40 14.31 15.44
N VAL A 69 43.37 12.98 15.39
CA VAL A 69 43.02 12.17 14.22
C VAL A 69 41.52 12.23 13.92
N PHE A 70 41.00 13.40 13.53
CA PHE A 70 39.63 13.51 13.00
C PHE A 70 39.57 14.12 11.61
N ASP A 71 39.15 13.24 10.72
CA ASP A 71 39.11 13.35 9.27
C ASP A 71 38.08 14.38 8.76
N SER A 72 38.32 14.81 7.53
CA SER A 72 37.44 15.53 6.59
C SER A 72 35.96 15.76 6.99
N GLY A 73 35.62 17.04 7.14
CA GLY A 73 34.24 17.49 7.31
C GLY A 73 33.36 17.23 6.08
N SER A 74 32.60 16.13 6.10
CA SER A 74 31.43 15.94 5.24
C SER A 74 30.23 16.67 5.86
N GLY A 75 29.91 17.87 5.34
CA GLY A 75 28.69 18.61 5.71
C GLY A 75 27.40 17.84 5.37
N LYS A 76 26.90 17.03 6.30
CA LYS A 76 25.56 16.43 6.27
C LYS A 76 24.77 16.95 7.44
N SER A 77 23.78 17.81 7.16
CA SER A 77 22.89 18.35 8.17
C SER A 77 22.22 17.23 8.99
N PRO A 78 22.06 17.36 10.32
CA PRO A 78 21.46 16.32 11.15
C PRO A 78 20.02 15.97 10.75
N LYS A 79 19.31 16.87 10.05
CA LYS A 79 17.98 16.64 9.49
C LYS A 79 17.93 15.72 8.26
N VAL A 80 19.05 15.39 7.61
CA VAL A 80 19.06 14.52 6.41
C VAL A 80 19.42 13.07 6.76
N ALA A 81 20.23 12.84 7.79
CA ALA A 81 20.50 11.49 8.28
C ALA A 81 19.30 10.87 9.02
N VAL A 82 18.53 11.68 9.77
CA VAL A 82 17.41 11.20 10.60
C VAL A 82 16.22 10.73 9.75
N TYR A 83 15.86 11.43 8.67
CA TYR A 83 14.74 11.03 7.81
C TYR A 83 15.06 9.80 6.93
N VAL A 84 16.33 9.61 6.55
CA VAL A 84 16.78 8.43 5.78
C VAL A 84 16.85 7.17 6.65
N LEU A 85 16.94 7.30 7.98
CA LEU A 85 16.97 6.15 8.90
C LEU A 85 15.57 5.75 9.41
N ILE A 86 14.70 6.73 9.71
CA ILE A 86 13.35 6.46 10.24
C ILE A 86 12.46 5.77 9.19
N GLY A 87 12.46 6.26 7.94
CA GLY A 87 11.68 5.67 6.84
C GLY A 87 12.15 4.30 6.35
N VAL A 88 13.33 3.84 6.80
CA VAL A 88 13.86 2.49 6.48
C VAL A 88 13.54 1.47 7.58
N LEU A 89 13.12 1.92 8.77
CA LEU A 89 12.98 1.09 9.97
C LEU A 89 11.54 1.02 10.52
N ALA A 90 10.72 2.05 10.32
CA ALA A 90 9.32 2.07 10.75
C ALA A 90 8.41 1.32 9.75
N PHE A 91 8.34 -0.01 9.87
CA PHE A 91 7.57 -0.95 9.02
C PHE A 91 8.16 -1.13 7.60
N VAL A 92 8.90 -2.21 7.27
CA VAL A 92 8.74 -3.57 7.82
C VAL A 92 7.25 -3.97 7.85
N VAL A 93 6.55 -3.69 6.73
CA VAL A 93 5.44 -4.46 6.10
C VAL A 93 4.21 -4.86 6.96
N ILE A 94 4.15 -4.43 8.23
CA ILE A 94 3.23 -4.87 9.31
C ILE A 94 3.72 -6.13 10.05
N GLY A 95 5.01 -6.14 10.40
CA GLY A 95 5.61 -7.08 11.36
C GLY A 95 5.28 -6.79 12.84
N GLY A 96 3.99 -6.66 13.19
CA GLY A 96 3.41 -6.77 14.54
C GLY A 96 3.73 -5.70 15.61
N GLY A 97 2.72 -5.22 16.34
CA GLY A 97 2.98 -4.46 17.59
C GLY A 97 1.87 -3.62 18.23
N VAL A 98 0.71 -4.18 18.63
CA VAL A 98 -0.11 -3.59 19.72
C VAL A 98 -0.62 -4.69 20.68
N PHE A 99 0.15 -4.88 21.76
CA PHE A 99 -0.19 -5.30 23.13
C PHE A 99 -1.41 -6.21 23.43
N TRP A 100 -1.17 -7.52 23.34
CA TRP A 100 -1.49 -8.59 24.30
C TRP A 100 -2.53 -8.37 25.44
N PHE A 101 -3.76 -8.88 25.24
CA PHE A 101 -4.65 -9.52 26.24
C PHE A 101 -5.75 -10.34 25.50
N GLY A 102 -6.26 -11.50 25.95
CA GLY A 102 -5.74 -12.36 27.03
C GLY A 102 -6.67 -13.46 27.61
N LEU A 103 -7.48 -14.20 26.83
CA LEU A 103 -8.35 -15.30 27.34
C LEU A 103 -8.39 -16.56 26.44
N ASN A 104 -8.46 -17.74 27.08
CA ASN A 104 -8.27 -19.10 26.51
C ASN A 104 -9.57 -19.81 26.06
N GLY A 105 -9.44 -20.90 25.28
CA GLY A 105 -10.19 -22.14 25.60
C GLY A 105 -10.57 -23.15 24.49
N GLY A 106 -9.73 -24.18 24.29
CA GLY A 106 -10.11 -25.54 23.78
C GLY A 106 -10.65 -25.68 22.33
N MET A 107 -10.91 -26.87 21.77
CA MET A 107 -10.47 -28.27 22.01
C MET A 107 -11.12 -29.12 20.88
N GLY A 108 -10.45 -30.09 20.24
CA GLY A 108 -11.16 -31.01 19.31
C GLY A 108 -10.29 -31.68 18.25
N ASP A 109 -10.61 -32.94 17.93
CA ASP A 109 -9.71 -33.92 17.28
C ASP A 109 -10.00 -34.22 15.79
N THR A 110 -8.93 -34.61 15.08
CA THR A 110 -8.81 -35.65 14.04
C THR A 110 -10.01 -36.05 13.15
N THR A 111 -9.80 -36.10 11.81
CA THR A 111 -9.98 -37.32 10.97
C THR A 111 -9.48 -37.14 9.51
N THR A 112 -8.81 -38.18 9.01
CA THR A 112 -8.25 -38.35 7.65
C THR A 112 -9.29 -38.81 6.62
N ALA A 113 -9.21 -38.34 5.36
CA ALA A 113 -9.81 -39.01 4.18
C ALA A 113 -8.99 -38.75 2.91
N ALA A 114 -9.05 -39.69 1.94
CA ALA A 114 -8.05 -39.85 0.88
C ALA A 114 -8.47 -39.33 -0.52
N SER A 115 -7.46 -39.21 -1.40
CA SER A 115 -7.56 -38.76 -2.79
C SER A 115 -8.38 -39.67 -3.72
N SER A 116 -8.92 -39.08 -4.79
CA SER A 116 -8.96 -39.74 -6.10
C SER A 116 -8.91 -38.71 -7.24
N THR A 117 -8.27 -39.09 -8.35
CA THR A 117 -7.95 -38.22 -9.49
C THR A 117 -8.95 -38.40 -10.62
N ALA A 118 -9.36 -37.31 -11.27
CA ALA A 118 -9.95 -37.33 -12.60
C ALA A 118 -9.29 -36.23 -13.46
N ALA A 119 -8.75 -36.61 -14.62
CA ALA A 119 -8.12 -35.70 -15.55
C ALA A 119 -9.12 -35.26 -16.63
N SER A 120 -9.17 -33.96 -16.92
CA SER A 120 -9.84 -33.40 -18.10
C SER A 120 -8.98 -32.29 -18.68
N SER A 121 -8.52 -32.47 -19.91
CA SER A 121 -7.74 -31.47 -20.64
C SER A 121 -8.66 -30.37 -21.17
N SER A 122 -8.33 -29.13 -20.88
CA SER A 122 -8.90 -27.93 -21.50
C SER A 122 -7.84 -26.84 -21.54
N ALA A 123 -7.92 -25.98 -22.57
CA ALA A 123 -6.85 -25.04 -22.91
C ALA A 123 -6.42 -24.20 -21.71
N THR A 124 -5.15 -24.34 -21.30
CA THR A 124 -4.62 -23.76 -20.07
C THR A 124 -4.67 -22.22 -20.14
N PRO A 125 -5.41 -21.54 -19.25
CA PRO A 125 -5.24 -20.10 -19.05
C PRO A 125 -3.77 -19.79 -18.69
N PRO A 126 -3.28 -18.55 -18.85
CA PRO A 126 -1.97 -18.17 -18.33
C PRO A 126 -1.85 -18.61 -16.87
N GLY A 127 -0.88 -19.47 -16.60
CA GLY A 127 -0.72 -20.07 -15.28
C GLY A 127 -0.37 -19.03 -14.21
N PRO A 128 -0.40 -19.41 -12.93
CA PRO A 128 0.16 -18.58 -11.86
C PRO A 128 1.56 -18.09 -12.24
N PRO A 129 1.97 -16.84 -11.93
CA PRO A 129 3.33 -16.35 -12.14
C PRO A 129 4.36 -17.38 -11.68
N ALA A 130 5.06 -17.98 -12.64
CA ALA A 130 5.91 -19.15 -12.41
C ALA A 130 7.17 -18.81 -11.58
N ASN A 131 7.50 -17.54 -11.41
CA ASN A 131 8.63 -17.04 -10.64
C ASN A 131 8.50 -15.53 -10.32
N LEU A 132 9.44 -15.02 -9.52
CA LEU A 132 9.63 -13.61 -9.19
C LEU A 132 9.79 -12.68 -10.41
N ALA A 133 10.27 -13.19 -11.55
CA ALA A 133 10.53 -12.39 -12.74
C ALA A 133 9.24 -11.97 -13.46
N ALA A 134 8.13 -12.68 -13.26
CA ALA A 134 6.81 -12.30 -13.75
C ALA A 134 6.16 -11.14 -12.96
N VAL A 135 6.76 -10.70 -11.85
CA VAL A 135 6.28 -9.55 -11.07
C VAL A 135 7.01 -8.28 -11.54
N PRO A 136 6.31 -7.20 -11.95
CA PRO A 136 6.97 -6.01 -12.45
C PRO A 136 7.78 -5.31 -11.35
N GLU A 137 8.91 -4.71 -11.72
CA GLU A 137 9.71 -3.94 -10.76
C GLU A 137 8.92 -2.73 -10.21
N PRO A 138 8.88 -2.54 -8.88
CA PRO A 138 8.35 -1.34 -8.26
C PRO A 138 9.14 -0.07 -8.68
N PRO A 139 8.53 1.13 -8.65
CA PRO A 139 9.17 2.38 -9.11
C PRO A 139 10.46 2.76 -8.35
N GLY A 140 11.41 3.40 -9.02
CA GLY A 140 12.62 3.97 -8.39
C GLY A 140 13.67 2.93 -8.00
N LYS A 141 14.26 3.10 -6.80
CA LYS A 141 15.41 2.33 -6.35
C LYS A 141 14.96 1.06 -5.63
N ALA A 142 15.20 -0.10 -6.24
CA ALA A 142 14.96 -1.41 -5.64
C ALA A 142 15.71 -1.60 -4.30
N ASN A 143 15.08 -2.29 -3.37
CA ASN A 143 15.67 -2.70 -2.11
C ASN A 143 16.63 -3.89 -2.34
N ALA A 144 17.78 -3.89 -1.65
CA ALA A 144 18.74 -5.00 -1.69
C ALA A 144 18.19 -6.29 -1.05
N LYS A 145 17.05 -6.20 -0.34
CA LYS A 145 16.28 -7.30 0.24
C LYS A 145 15.08 -7.71 -0.62
N ASN A 146 15.18 -7.60 -1.95
CA ASN A 146 14.19 -8.19 -2.86
C ASN A 146 14.56 -9.65 -3.13
N GLY A 147 13.58 -10.55 -3.21
CA GLY A 147 13.86 -11.96 -3.47
C GLY A 147 12.78 -12.95 -3.05
N GLU A 148 13.20 -14.21 -3.02
CA GLU A 148 12.41 -15.33 -2.50
C GLU A 148 12.69 -15.56 -1.01
N TYR A 149 11.63 -15.70 -0.22
CA TYR A 149 11.72 -16.02 1.19
C TYR A 149 10.89 -17.26 1.51
N THR A 150 11.42 -18.16 2.32
CA THR A 150 10.57 -19.14 3.03
C THR A 150 9.76 -18.40 4.11
N LEU A 151 8.63 -18.95 4.53
CA LEU A 151 7.80 -18.30 5.57
C LEU A 151 8.59 -17.99 6.86
N ALA A 152 9.46 -18.91 7.29
CA ALA A 152 10.36 -18.69 8.43
C ALA A 152 11.29 -17.49 8.21
N LYS A 153 11.99 -17.40 7.07
CA LYS A 153 12.87 -16.25 6.78
C LYS A 153 12.10 -14.94 6.64
N ALA A 154 10.89 -14.98 6.08
CA ALA A 154 10.03 -13.81 5.97
C ALA A 154 9.55 -13.32 7.35
N LYS A 155 9.25 -14.23 8.27
CA LYS A 155 8.96 -13.93 9.68
C LYS A 155 10.17 -13.36 10.42
N ASP A 156 11.35 -13.97 10.28
CA ASP A 156 12.59 -13.50 10.93
C ASP A 156 13.02 -12.13 10.42
N ALA A 157 12.87 -11.87 9.12
CA ALA A 157 13.04 -10.57 8.50
C ALA A 157 11.88 -9.59 8.77
N LYS A 158 10.84 -10.02 9.51
CA LYS A 158 9.61 -9.29 9.85
C LYS A 158 8.79 -8.78 8.66
N ILE A 159 8.99 -9.37 7.47
CA ILE A 159 8.21 -9.12 6.25
C ILE A 159 6.75 -9.58 6.41
N LEU A 160 6.52 -10.55 7.30
CA LEU A 160 5.20 -11.07 7.66
C LEU A 160 4.94 -11.00 9.16
N SER A 161 3.68 -10.81 9.54
CA SER A 161 3.21 -11.02 10.91
C SER A 161 3.00 -12.51 11.22
N ASP A 162 2.96 -12.89 12.50
CA ASP A 162 2.60 -14.27 12.90
C ASP A 162 1.22 -14.72 12.40
N LYS A 163 0.26 -13.77 12.24
CA LYS A 163 -1.05 -14.05 11.69
C LYS A 163 -0.99 -14.32 10.19
N ASP A 164 -0.20 -13.53 9.45
CA ASP A 164 -0.02 -13.71 8.02
C ASP A 164 0.73 -15.02 7.72
N VAL A 165 1.77 -15.36 8.50
CA VAL A 165 2.48 -16.64 8.38
C VAL A 165 1.52 -17.82 8.53
N LYS A 166 0.69 -17.84 9.57
CA LYS A 166 -0.31 -18.91 9.77
C LYS A 166 -1.33 -18.99 8.64
N ALA A 167 -1.76 -17.85 8.09
CA ALA A 167 -2.67 -17.82 6.95
C ALA A 167 -2.01 -18.40 5.68
N LEU A 168 -0.73 -18.08 5.45
CA LEU A 168 0.06 -18.59 4.34
C LEU A 168 0.34 -20.10 4.47
N GLU A 169 0.69 -20.58 5.68
CA GLU A 169 0.82 -22.01 5.99
C GLU A 169 -0.48 -22.77 5.72
N ALA A 170 -1.62 -22.26 6.19
CA ALA A 170 -2.94 -22.86 5.97
C ALA A 170 -3.36 -22.87 4.48
N ALA A 171 -2.85 -21.93 3.67
CA ALA A 171 -3.05 -21.88 2.23
C ALA A 171 -2.04 -22.74 1.43
N GLY A 172 -1.11 -23.42 2.10
CA GLY A 172 -0.08 -24.25 1.45
C GLY A 172 0.99 -23.43 0.71
N VAL A 173 1.33 -22.24 1.21
CA VAL A 173 2.34 -21.36 0.60
C VAL A 173 3.72 -21.61 1.22
N ASP A 174 4.63 -22.29 0.51
CA ASP A 174 5.98 -22.57 1.04
C ASP A 174 6.94 -21.37 0.94
N LYS A 175 6.72 -20.51 -0.05
CA LYS A 175 7.57 -19.36 -0.39
C LYS A 175 6.74 -18.11 -0.67
N ILE A 176 7.31 -16.96 -0.33
CA ILE A 176 6.84 -15.66 -0.79
C ILE A 176 7.85 -15.04 -1.75
N TYR A 177 7.32 -14.30 -2.72
CA TYR A 177 8.08 -13.54 -3.70
C TYR A 177 7.90 -12.04 -3.39
N ASP A 178 8.91 -11.37 -2.86
CA ASP A 178 8.81 -9.97 -2.43
C ASP A 178 9.72 -9.05 -3.26
N LYS A 179 9.15 -7.94 -3.75
CA LYS A 179 9.89 -6.81 -4.31
C LYS A 179 9.44 -5.53 -3.62
N SER A 180 10.39 -4.77 -3.10
CA SER A 180 10.20 -3.42 -2.60
C SER A 180 11.17 -2.42 -3.22
N SER A 181 10.80 -1.15 -3.18
CA SER A 181 11.61 -0.03 -3.66
C SER A 181 11.29 1.26 -2.92
N THR A 182 12.09 2.29 -3.16
CA THR A 182 11.76 3.68 -2.82
C THR A 182 11.91 4.61 -4.01
N ASP A 183 10.96 5.53 -4.16
CA ASP A 183 11.00 6.62 -5.14
C ASP A 183 10.43 7.89 -4.53
N SER A 184 11.13 9.02 -4.65
CA SER A 184 10.60 10.35 -4.33
C SER A 184 9.97 10.49 -2.93
N GLY A 185 10.50 9.78 -1.94
CA GLY A 185 9.99 9.78 -0.55
C GLY A 185 8.86 8.78 -0.28
N LEU A 186 8.43 8.04 -1.29
CA LEU A 186 7.46 6.94 -1.19
C LEU A 186 8.16 5.58 -1.15
N ALA A 187 7.58 4.64 -0.42
CA ALA A 187 7.95 3.23 -0.42
C ALA A 187 6.91 2.42 -1.18
N TYR A 188 7.34 1.48 -2.02
CA TYR A 188 6.48 0.59 -2.79
C TYR A 188 6.83 -0.87 -2.45
N ALA A 189 5.82 -1.74 -2.39
CA ALA A 189 6.03 -3.17 -2.20
C ALA A 189 5.00 -3.99 -2.99
N VAL A 190 5.45 -5.10 -3.56
CA VAL A 190 4.59 -6.15 -4.12
C VAL A 190 5.08 -7.50 -3.60
N ALA A 191 4.17 -8.23 -2.95
CA ALA A 191 4.38 -9.58 -2.48
C ALA A 191 3.43 -10.53 -3.22
N VAL A 192 3.95 -11.68 -3.67
CA VAL A 192 3.19 -12.70 -4.37
C VAL A 192 3.28 -14.02 -3.61
N TYR A 193 2.11 -14.63 -3.41
CA TYR A 193 1.91 -15.88 -2.68
C TYR A 193 1.29 -16.90 -3.63
N VAL A 194 1.90 -18.07 -3.77
CA VAL A 194 1.33 -19.17 -4.57
C VAL A 194 0.77 -20.20 -3.59
N ALA A 195 -0.55 -20.22 -3.47
CA ALA A 195 -1.28 -21.19 -2.67
C ALA A 195 -1.40 -22.53 -3.41
N LYS A 196 -1.80 -23.58 -2.70
CA LYS A 196 -1.97 -24.92 -3.28
C LYS A 196 -3.03 -25.00 -4.39
N ASP A 197 -4.06 -24.15 -4.33
CA ASP A 197 -5.20 -24.10 -5.25
C ASP A 197 -5.90 -22.72 -5.22
N ALA A 198 -6.81 -22.47 -6.15
CA ALA A 198 -7.48 -21.18 -6.30
C ALA A 198 -8.43 -20.83 -5.14
N ASP A 199 -9.07 -21.83 -4.53
CA ASP A 199 -9.95 -21.60 -3.38
C ASP A 199 -9.13 -21.25 -2.12
N SER A 200 -7.93 -21.82 -2.00
CA SER A 200 -6.96 -21.46 -0.96
C SER A 200 -6.40 -20.06 -1.16
N ALA A 201 -6.14 -19.64 -2.39
CA ALA A 201 -5.76 -18.26 -2.70
C ALA A 201 -6.88 -17.24 -2.37
N LYS A 202 -8.15 -17.57 -2.66
CA LYS A 202 -9.31 -16.74 -2.29
C LYS A 202 -9.48 -16.62 -0.77
N LYS A 203 -9.40 -17.74 -0.06
CA LYS A 203 -9.44 -17.78 1.41
C LYS A 203 -8.28 -16.97 2.01
N LEU A 204 -7.06 -17.18 1.51
CA LEU A 204 -5.87 -16.43 1.91
C LEU A 204 -6.06 -14.92 1.69
N SER A 205 -6.58 -14.51 0.54
CA SER A 205 -6.87 -13.10 0.24
C SER A 205 -7.79 -12.48 1.29
N SER A 206 -8.91 -13.14 1.62
CA SER A 206 -9.84 -12.69 2.69
C SER A 206 -9.12 -12.62 4.04
N THR A 207 -8.45 -13.69 4.47
CA THR A 207 -7.76 -13.73 5.77
C THR A 207 -6.65 -12.68 5.88
N LEU A 208 -5.93 -12.38 4.79
CA LEU A 208 -4.94 -11.31 4.78
C LEU A 208 -5.58 -9.93 4.92
N VAL A 209 -6.74 -9.68 4.29
CA VAL A 209 -7.54 -8.46 4.47
C VAL A 209 -8.01 -8.34 5.93
N ASP A 210 -8.60 -9.40 6.48
CA ASP A 210 -9.06 -9.46 7.87
C ASP A 210 -7.90 -9.17 8.86
N ASN A 211 -6.72 -9.75 8.60
CA ASN A 211 -5.50 -9.48 9.37
C ASN A 211 -5.07 -8.00 9.32
N GLN A 212 -5.19 -7.33 8.16
CA GLN A 212 -4.85 -5.90 8.04
C GLN A 212 -5.85 -5.00 8.75
N VAL A 213 -7.16 -5.31 8.63
CA VAL A 213 -8.21 -4.57 9.32
C VAL A 213 -8.05 -4.72 10.84
N ALA A 214 -7.79 -5.93 11.32
CA ALA A 214 -7.44 -6.20 12.71
C ALA A 214 -6.09 -5.59 13.15
N ALA A 215 -5.27 -5.09 12.22
CA ALA A 215 -4.04 -4.33 12.48
C ALA A 215 -4.24 -2.80 12.36
N GLY A 216 -5.48 -2.33 12.20
CA GLY A 216 -5.84 -0.90 12.18
C GLY A 216 -5.98 -0.28 10.78
N MET A 217 -5.98 -1.08 9.71
CA MET A 217 -6.41 -0.57 8.40
C MET A 217 -7.94 -0.45 8.32
N SER A 218 -8.40 0.48 7.48
CA SER A 218 -9.80 0.56 7.04
C SER A 218 -9.91 0.20 5.57
N THR A 219 -10.93 -0.57 5.19
CA THR A 219 -11.31 -0.77 3.78
C THR A 219 -11.75 0.57 3.18
N VAL A 220 -11.36 0.86 1.94
CA VAL A 220 -11.72 2.12 1.25
C VAL A 220 -12.02 1.88 -0.23
N GLU A 221 -13.01 2.58 -0.76
CA GLU A 221 -13.44 2.52 -2.17
C GLU A 221 -12.98 3.76 -2.98
N GLN A 222 -12.22 4.67 -2.34
CA GLN A 222 -11.95 6.02 -2.85
C GLN A 222 -10.86 6.12 -3.93
N ILE A 223 -10.40 5.00 -4.48
CA ILE A 223 -9.41 4.96 -5.56
C ILE A 223 -9.97 4.08 -6.68
N ASP A 224 -9.82 4.56 -7.92
CA ASP A 224 -10.17 3.85 -9.16
C ASP A 224 -9.25 2.62 -9.40
N VAL A 225 -9.48 1.57 -8.62
CA VAL A 225 -8.91 0.22 -8.78
C VAL A 225 -10.03 -0.76 -9.11
N PRO A 226 -9.77 -1.87 -9.83
CA PRO A 226 -10.81 -2.85 -10.12
C PRO A 226 -11.44 -3.43 -8.84
N GLU A 227 -12.75 -3.67 -8.86
CA GLU A 227 -13.53 -4.21 -7.71
C GLU A 227 -12.97 -5.53 -7.13
N SER A 228 -12.23 -6.29 -7.94
CA SER A 228 -11.53 -7.51 -7.54
C SER A 228 -10.29 -7.27 -6.65
N VAL A 229 -9.89 -6.02 -6.43
CA VAL A 229 -8.82 -5.62 -5.51
C VAL A 229 -9.43 -5.13 -4.20
N SER A 230 -9.28 -5.92 -3.14
CA SER A 230 -9.62 -5.51 -1.79
C SER A 230 -8.67 -4.39 -1.34
N LEU A 231 -9.15 -3.14 -1.39
CA LEU A 231 -8.38 -1.94 -1.11
C LEU A 231 -8.54 -1.51 0.35
N MET A 232 -7.41 -1.26 1.00
CA MET A 232 -7.31 -0.84 2.39
C MET A 232 -6.36 0.34 2.54
N LYS A 233 -6.57 1.13 3.60
CA LYS A 233 -5.77 2.28 3.97
C LYS A 233 -5.42 2.23 5.45
N LEU A 234 -4.16 2.53 5.76
CA LEU A 234 -3.72 2.95 7.09
C LEU A 234 -3.44 4.46 7.05
N ALA A 235 -3.98 5.19 8.01
CA ALA A 235 -3.65 6.60 8.26
C ALA A 235 -3.28 6.75 9.74
N VAL A 236 -2.04 7.15 9.99
CA VAL A 236 -1.54 7.52 11.32
C VAL A 236 -0.87 8.90 11.22
N SER A 237 -0.49 9.49 12.36
CA SER A 237 -0.04 10.90 12.43
C SER A 237 1.11 11.27 11.48
N ASP A 238 2.00 10.33 11.18
CA ASP A 238 3.25 10.54 10.46
C ASP A 238 3.30 9.87 9.09
N GLN A 239 2.31 9.04 8.71
CA GLN A 239 2.30 8.32 7.43
C GLN A 239 0.91 7.91 6.94
N PHE A 240 0.80 7.81 5.62
CA PHE A 240 -0.29 7.16 4.91
C PHE A 240 0.23 5.90 4.21
N MET A 241 -0.54 4.81 4.22
CA MET A 241 -0.27 3.62 3.43
C MET A 241 -1.55 3.11 2.79
N TYR A 242 -1.48 2.82 1.50
CA TYR A 242 -2.49 2.09 0.75
C TYR A 242 -2.01 0.67 0.47
N ARG A 243 -2.93 -0.29 0.56
CA ARG A 243 -2.66 -1.72 0.33
C ARG A 243 -3.83 -2.35 -0.42
N GLY A 244 -3.54 -2.99 -1.55
CA GLY A 244 -4.49 -3.79 -2.31
C GLY A 244 -4.14 -5.27 -2.22
N ILE A 245 -5.15 -6.13 -2.09
CA ILE A 245 -4.98 -7.59 -2.16
C ILE A 245 -5.97 -8.14 -3.20
N TYR A 246 -5.51 -9.02 -4.09
CA TYR A 246 -6.35 -9.66 -5.09
C TYR A 246 -5.84 -11.07 -5.45
N THR A 247 -6.63 -11.84 -6.19
CA THR A 247 -6.27 -13.20 -6.64
C THR A 247 -6.21 -13.37 -8.16
N SER A 248 -5.43 -14.37 -8.57
CA SER A 248 -5.26 -14.82 -9.95
C SER A 248 -5.10 -16.34 -9.96
N GLY A 249 -6.21 -17.09 -10.05
CA GLY A 249 -6.18 -18.55 -9.86
C GLY A 249 -5.57 -18.90 -8.48
N PRO A 250 -4.53 -19.75 -8.40
CA PRO A 250 -3.90 -20.12 -7.11
C PRO A 250 -2.93 -19.06 -6.56
N VAL A 251 -2.90 -17.85 -7.11
CA VAL A 251 -2.05 -16.76 -6.62
C VAL A 251 -2.84 -15.71 -5.87
N THR A 252 -2.29 -15.27 -4.73
CA THR A 252 -2.69 -14.05 -4.04
C THR A 252 -1.57 -13.01 -4.19
N VAL A 253 -1.93 -11.80 -4.63
CA VAL A 253 -1.00 -10.67 -4.80
C VAL A 253 -1.35 -9.59 -3.76
N ARG A 254 -0.34 -9.09 -3.05
CA ARG A 254 -0.44 -7.96 -2.12
C ARG A 254 0.43 -6.82 -2.63
N VAL A 255 -0.19 -5.72 -3.03
CA VAL A 255 0.47 -4.48 -3.49
C VAL A 255 0.33 -3.42 -2.40
N ALA A 256 1.38 -2.63 -2.15
CA ALA A 256 1.34 -1.53 -1.20
C ALA A 256 2.15 -0.31 -1.66
N THR A 257 1.73 0.87 -1.22
CA THR A 257 2.48 2.13 -1.34
C THR A 257 2.29 2.93 -0.06
N ALA A 258 3.38 3.42 0.51
CA ALA A 258 3.39 4.21 1.74
C ALA A 258 4.19 5.50 1.55
N GLY A 259 3.80 6.54 2.29
CA GLY A 259 4.47 7.84 2.28
C GLY A 259 4.30 8.57 3.61
N PRO A 260 5.24 9.47 3.97
CA PRO A 260 5.09 10.33 5.15
C PRO A 260 3.89 11.27 5.00
N SER A 261 3.29 11.70 6.10
CA SER A 261 2.15 12.64 6.10
C SER A 261 2.48 14.04 5.58
N THR A 262 3.76 14.33 5.28
CA THR A 262 4.19 15.52 4.54
C THR A 262 3.93 15.42 3.03
N ILE A 263 3.65 14.23 2.49
CA ILE A 263 3.13 14.04 1.14
C ILE A 263 1.59 14.00 1.24
N PRO A 264 0.86 14.75 0.41
CA PRO A 264 -0.60 14.70 0.40
C PRO A 264 -1.10 13.27 0.19
N ASP A 265 -2.05 12.88 1.03
CA ASP A 265 -2.72 11.56 0.99
C ASP A 265 -3.20 11.16 -0.42
N GLN A 266 -3.74 12.12 -1.17
CA GLN A 266 -4.20 11.94 -2.55
C GLN A 266 -3.07 11.65 -3.54
N ASP A 267 -1.85 12.17 -3.30
CA ASP A 267 -0.68 11.85 -4.12
C ASP A 267 -0.17 10.43 -3.82
N VAL A 268 -0.21 10.00 -2.55
CA VAL A 268 0.08 8.60 -2.17
C VAL A 268 -0.95 7.65 -2.79
N ALA A 269 -2.24 8.00 -2.73
CA ALA A 269 -3.34 7.26 -3.35
C ALA A 269 -3.18 7.14 -4.88
N LYS A 270 -2.83 8.24 -5.55
CA LYS A 270 -2.55 8.25 -6.99
C LYS A 270 -1.36 7.35 -7.35
N LYS A 271 -0.27 7.42 -6.59
CA LYS A 271 0.93 6.58 -6.83
C LYS A 271 0.69 5.11 -6.53
N PHE A 272 -0.15 4.81 -5.55
CA PHE A 272 -0.67 3.46 -5.34
C PHE A 272 -1.46 2.96 -6.55
N ASN A 273 -2.36 3.78 -7.13
CA ASN A 273 -3.14 3.39 -8.31
C ASN A 273 -2.24 3.14 -9.53
N GLU A 274 -1.34 4.09 -9.85
CA GLU A 274 -0.36 3.92 -10.94
C GLU A 274 0.45 2.63 -10.79
N PHE A 275 0.82 2.25 -9.55
CA PHE A 275 1.54 1.01 -9.29
C PHE A 275 0.67 -0.24 -9.39
N VAL A 276 -0.53 -0.29 -8.77
CA VAL A 276 -1.38 -1.49 -8.81
C VAL A 276 -1.85 -1.79 -10.23
N GLN A 277 -2.15 -0.78 -11.06
CA GLN A 277 -2.48 -0.97 -12.48
C GLN A 277 -1.32 -1.60 -13.26
N LYS A 278 -0.07 -1.21 -12.97
CA LYS A 278 1.14 -1.85 -13.53
C LYS A 278 1.27 -3.31 -13.11
N VAL A 279 0.97 -3.64 -11.85
CA VAL A 279 0.98 -5.04 -11.35
C VAL A 279 -0.13 -5.85 -12.02
N LEU A 280 -1.36 -5.35 -12.06
CA LEU A 280 -2.54 -5.98 -12.70
C LEU A 280 -2.33 -6.24 -14.20
N GLY A 281 -1.62 -5.35 -14.90
CA GLY A 281 -1.25 -5.55 -16.31
C GLY A 281 -0.32 -6.74 -16.54
N THR A 282 0.42 -7.17 -15.52
CA THR A 282 1.41 -8.26 -15.60
C THR A 282 0.91 -9.54 -14.94
N VAL A 283 0.29 -9.45 -13.77
CA VAL A 283 -0.39 -10.54 -13.05
C VAL A 283 -1.88 -10.21 -13.03
N ARG A 284 -2.59 -10.64 -14.07
CA ARG A 284 -4.02 -10.37 -14.28
C ARG A 284 -4.89 -11.05 -13.24
N VAL A 285 -6.04 -10.45 -12.95
CA VAL A 285 -7.10 -11.06 -12.12
C VAL A 285 -7.71 -12.28 -12.85
N GLY A 286 -8.04 -13.32 -12.10
CA GLY A 286 -8.72 -14.54 -12.57
C GLY A 286 -9.30 -15.37 -11.44
#